data_AF-A0A1A7YDS0-F1
#
_entry.id   AF-A0A1A7YDS0-F1
#
_cell.length_a   1.000
_cell.length_b   1.000
_cell.length_c   1.000
_cell.angle_alpha   90.00
_cell.angle_beta   90.00
_cell.angle_gamma   90.00
#
_symmetry.space_group_name_H-M   'P 1'
#
loop_
_entity.id
_entity.type
_entity.pdbx_description
1 polymer ?
#
loop_
_entity_poly.entity_id
_entity_poly.type
_entity_poly.pdbx_seq_one_letter_code
_entity_poly.pdbx_strand_id
1 'polypeptide(L)'
;NTVWEYCDIKVCETPRKSTVVGTSECYEGRGAGYRGTVDMTPSGIMCQRWDSQYPHNHTFSPQAYPCKDLKENYCRNPDGQESP
;
A
#
# COMPACT_ATOMS: atom_id res chain seq x y z
N ASN A 1 -22.40 -2.37 24.07
CA ASN A 1 -23.36 -1.80 23.11
C ASN A 1 -22.56 -1.10 22.02
N THR A 2 -22.16 -1.84 20.99
CA THR A 2 -21.41 -1.31 19.85
C THR A 2 -22.24 -1.65 18.62
N VAL A 3 -22.84 -0.64 18.01
CA VAL A 3 -23.86 -0.79 16.95
C VAL A 3 -23.19 -0.58 15.58
N TRP A 4 -22.12 -1.33 15.29
CA TRP A 4 -21.50 -1.35 13.96
C TRP A 4 -20.72 -2.64 13.71
N GLU A 5 -20.72 -3.07 12.45
CA GLU A 5 -19.95 -4.19 11.90
C GLU A 5 -19.51 -3.85 10.47
N TYR A 6 -18.48 -4.51 9.96
CA TYR A 6 -18.07 -4.34 8.56
C TYR A 6 -19.03 -5.11 7.63
N CYS A 7 -19.36 -4.52 6.49
CA CYS A 7 -20.12 -5.22 5.46
C CYS A 7 -19.23 -6.21 4.71
N ASP A 8 -19.73 -7.41 4.44
CA ASP A 8 -19.07 -8.42 3.59
C ASP A 8 -19.34 -8.16 2.10
N ILE A 9 -18.65 -7.16 1.54
CA ILE A 9 -18.76 -6.79 0.12
C ILE A 9 -17.76 -7.63 -0.69
N LYS A 10 -18.28 -8.39 -1.66
CA LYS A 10 -17.43 -9.23 -2.54
C LYS A 10 -16.41 -8.41 -3.33
N VAL A 11 -15.19 -8.91 -3.38
CA VAL A 11 -14.12 -8.36 -4.25
C VAL A 11 -14.51 -8.58 -5.70
N CYS A 12 -14.35 -7.57 -6.55
CA CYS A 12 -14.56 -7.70 -7.99
C CYS A 12 -13.51 -8.67 -8.58
N GLU A 13 -13.94 -9.65 -9.38
CA GLU A 13 -13.06 -10.66 -10.00
C GLU A 13 -12.10 -10.06 -11.05
N THR A 14 -12.45 -8.90 -11.61
CA THR A 14 -11.59 -8.19 -12.55
C THR A 14 -10.80 -7.10 -11.81
N PRO A 15 -9.45 -7.11 -11.86
CA PRO A 15 -8.68 -6.00 -11.35
C PRO A 15 -9.04 -4.78 -12.20
N ARG A 16 -9.68 -3.78 -11.57
CA ARG A 16 -9.88 -2.48 -12.24
C ARG A 16 -8.50 -2.02 -12.70
N LYS A 17 -8.34 -1.79 -14.01
CA LYS A 17 -7.16 -1.12 -14.53
C LYS A 17 -7.02 0.18 -13.76
N SER A 18 -5.97 0.28 -12.95
CA SER A 18 -5.63 1.52 -12.28
C SER A 18 -5.43 2.57 -13.37
N THR A 19 -6.18 3.66 -13.33
CA THR A 19 -5.96 4.82 -14.20
C THR A 19 -4.70 5.61 -13.82
N VAL A 20 -4.03 5.19 -12.73
CA VAL A 20 -2.78 5.79 -12.27
C VAL A 20 -1.62 5.26 -13.10
N VAL A 21 -0.87 6.18 -13.72
CA VAL A 21 0.36 5.87 -14.45
C VAL A 21 1.37 5.28 -13.47
N GLY A 22 1.94 4.12 -13.82
CA GLY A 22 2.93 3.42 -13.02
C GLY A 22 4.35 3.93 -13.31
N THR A 23 5.13 4.21 -12.27
CA THR A 23 6.52 4.64 -12.37
C THR A 23 7.42 3.80 -11.46
N SER A 24 8.65 3.48 -11.88
CA SER A 24 9.60 2.68 -11.08
C SER A 24 10.76 3.49 -10.51
N GLU A 25 11.22 4.50 -11.24
CA GLU A 25 12.42 5.28 -10.89
C GLU A 25 12.12 6.44 -9.94
N CYS A 26 10.94 7.04 -10.06
CA CYS A 26 10.50 8.19 -9.29
C CYS A 26 9.00 8.08 -9.01
N TYR A 27 8.48 8.90 -8.09
CA TYR A 27 7.04 9.02 -7.88
C TYR A 27 6.53 10.37 -8.44
N GLU A 28 5.29 10.37 -8.94
CA GLU A 28 4.59 11.59 -9.36
C GLU A 28 3.45 11.92 -8.39
N GLY A 29 3.20 13.22 -8.18
CA GLY A 29 2.18 13.69 -7.25
C GLY A 29 2.42 13.13 -5.84
N ARG A 30 1.41 12.41 -5.29
CA ARG A 30 1.53 11.72 -3.99
C ARG A 30 2.07 10.29 -4.10
N GLY A 31 2.48 9.85 -5.28
CA GLY A 31 3.11 8.55 -5.49
C GLY A 31 2.20 7.32 -5.39
N ALA A 32 0.89 7.47 -5.56
CA ALA A 32 -0.04 6.34 -5.69
C ALA A 32 0.32 5.36 -6.83
N GLY A 33 1.01 5.87 -7.86
CA GLY A 33 1.48 5.12 -9.02
C GLY A 33 2.89 4.54 -8.87
N TYR A 34 3.60 4.82 -7.77
CA TYR A 34 4.95 4.32 -7.59
C TYR A 34 4.96 2.79 -7.45
N ARG A 35 5.77 2.14 -8.28
CA ARG A 35 5.94 0.68 -8.39
C ARG A 35 7.40 0.26 -8.37
N GLY A 36 8.30 1.15 -7.94
CA GLY A 36 9.71 0.83 -7.75
C GLY A 36 9.95 -0.10 -6.56
N THR A 37 11.23 -0.41 -6.35
CA THR A 37 11.70 -1.42 -5.38
C THR A 37 12.50 -0.81 -4.22
N VAL A 38 12.46 0.51 -4.05
CA VAL A 38 13.09 1.16 -2.88
C VAL A 38 12.40 0.65 -1.61
N ASP A 39 13.20 0.24 -0.63
CA ASP A 39 12.77 -0.43 0.60
C ASP A 39 13.43 0.16 1.86
N MET A 40 13.96 1.38 1.74
CA MET A 40 14.57 2.11 2.83
C MET A 40 14.02 3.53 2.90
N THR A 41 13.84 4.01 4.13
CA THR A 41 13.48 5.41 4.42
C THR A 41 14.63 6.37 4.10
N PRO A 42 14.36 7.69 3.98
CA PRO A 42 15.41 8.70 3.78
C PRO A 42 16.50 8.71 4.86
N SER A 43 16.16 8.28 6.08
CA SER A 43 17.10 8.13 7.19
C SER A 43 17.87 6.80 7.18
N GLY A 44 17.70 5.95 6.16
CA GLY A 44 18.41 4.67 6.03
C GLY A 44 17.83 3.52 6.86
N ILE A 45 16.59 3.65 7.36
CA ILE A 45 15.90 2.58 8.10
C ILE A 45 15.19 1.67 7.09
N MET A 46 15.38 0.36 7.21
CA MET A 46 14.73 -0.65 6.39
C MET A 46 13.22 -0.68 6.64
N CYS A 47 12.44 -0.68 5.56
CA CYS A 47 10.99 -0.76 5.62
C CYS A 47 10.53 -2.12 6.17
N GLN A 48 9.46 -2.10 6.97
CA GLN A 48 8.75 -3.31 7.37
C GLN A 48 7.99 -3.88 6.19
N ARG A 49 7.95 -5.22 6.05
CA ARG A 49 7.12 -5.88 5.04
C ARG A 49 5.64 -5.60 5.27
N TRP A 50 4.91 -5.36 4.20
CA TRP A 50 3.46 -5.08 4.24
C TRP A 50 2.62 -6.26 4.71
N ASP A 51 3.14 -7.49 4.64
CA ASP A 51 2.50 -8.69 5.19
C ASP A 51 2.97 -9.04 6.61
N SER A 52 3.91 -8.28 7.19
CA SER A 52 4.38 -8.45 8.56
C SER A 52 3.58 -7.57 9.52
N GLN A 53 3.35 -8.05 10.73
CA GLN A 53 2.76 -7.29 11.85
C GLN A 53 3.79 -6.97 12.95
N TYR A 54 5.07 -7.26 12.69
CA TYR A 54 6.18 -7.00 13.60
C TYR A 54 7.29 -6.23 12.86
N PRO A 55 7.94 -5.25 13.49
CA PRO A 55 7.75 -4.78 14.88
C PRO A 55 6.52 -3.90 15.12
N HIS A 56 5.88 -3.38 14.06
CA HIS A 56 4.73 -2.50 14.16
C HIS A 56 3.47 -3.15 13.60
N ASN A 57 2.42 -3.25 14.41
CA ASN A 57 1.10 -3.69 13.94
C ASN A 57 0.47 -2.59 13.07
N HIS A 58 -0.16 -2.97 11.96
CA HIS A 58 -0.84 -2.04 11.06
C HIS A 58 -1.95 -2.71 10.23
N THR A 59 -2.88 -1.90 9.74
CA THR A 59 -4.00 -2.35 8.89
C THR A 59 -3.66 -2.40 7.39
N PHE A 60 -2.49 -1.89 6.99
CA PHE A 60 -2.06 -1.84 5.59
C PHE A 60 -1.51 -3.17 5.10
N SER A 61 -2.39 -4.11 4.76
CA SER A 61 -2.00 -5.42 4.22
C SER A 61 -2.34 -5.56 2.73
N PRO A 62 -1.65 -6.45 2.00
CA PRO A 62 -1.99 -6.75 0.60
C PRO A 62 -3.44 -7.23 0.43
N GLN A 63 -3.99 -7.89 1.45
CA GLN A 63 -5.37 -8.38 1.47
C GLN A 63 -6.38 -7.24 1.66
N ALA A 64 -6.08 -6.27 2.53
CA ALA A 64 -6.93 -5.11 2.76
C ALA A 64 -6.86 -4.10 1.60
N TYR A 65 -5.72 -4.02 0.91
CA TYR A 65 -5.47 -3.05 -0.17
C TYR A 65 -4.95 -3.73 -1.45
N PRO A 66 -5.75 -4.62 -2.09
CA PRO A 66 -5.29 -5.42 -3.22
C PRO A 66 -4.89 -4.61 -4.46
N CYS A 67 -5.43 -3.39 -4.61
CA CYS A 67 -5.11 -2.51 -5.74
C CYS A 67 -3.87 -1.62 -5.53
N LYS A 68 -3.22 -1.68 -4.34
CA LYS A 68 -2.12 -0.77 -3.98
C LYS A 68 -0.72 -1.33 -4.22
N ASP A 69 -0.61 -2.56 -4.71
CA ASP A 69 0.68 -3.22 -4.98
C ASP A 69 1.62 -3.20 -3.76
N LEU A 70 1.07 -3.55 -2.59
CA LEU A 70 1.82 -3.69 -1.35
C LEU A 70 2.62 -5.00 -1.39
N LYS A 71 3.78 -4.97 -2.04
CA LYS A 71 4.67 -6.13 -2.19
C LYS A 71 5.92 -5.97 -1.33
N GLU A 72 6.36 -7.07 -0.74
CA GLU A 72 7.53 -7.12 0.15
C GLU A 72 7.47 -5.97 1.16
N ASN A 73 8.51 -5.13 1.21
CA ASN A 73 8.65 -3.93 2.01
C ASN A 73 8.91 -2.69 1.14
N TYR A 74 8.49 -2.70 -0.13
CA TYR A 74 8.74 -1.55 -1.01
C TYR A 74 7.92 -0.32 -0.60
N CYS A 75 8.52 0.86 -0.68
CA CYS A 75 7.86 2.13 -0.37
C CYS A 75 6.58 2.30 -1.21
N ARG A 76 5.46 2.60 -0.55
CA ARG A 76 4.13 2.76 -1.14
C ARG A 76 3.33 3.75 -0.32
N ASN A 77 2.38 4.41 -0.97
CA ASN A 77 1.42 5.30 -0.32
C ASN A 77 -0.02 4.72 -0.40
N PRO A 78 -0.39 3.78 0.48
CA PRO A 78 -1.70 3.16 0.46
C PRO A 78 -2.84 4.09 0.91
N ASP A 79 -2.59 4.97 1.88
CA ASP A 79 -3.57 5.83 2.54
C ASP A 79 -3.74 7.23 1.90
N GLY A 80 -2.85 7.59 0.97
CA GLY A 80 -2.93 8.86 0.24
C GLY A 80 -2.33 10.04 1.01
N GLN A 81 -1.39 9.78 1.92
CA GLN A 81 -0.53 10.78 2.56
C GLN A 81 0.32 11.58 1.54
N GLU A 82 1.12 12.55 1.99
CA GLU A 82 1.81 13.46 1.07
C GLU A 82 2.89 12.79 0.21
N SER A 83 3.50 11.69 0.66
CA SER A 83 4.50 10.93 -0.10
C SER A 83 4.48 9.42 0.24
N PRO A 84 5.00 8.55 -0.66
CA PRO A 84 5.32 7.15 -0.37
C PRO A 84 6.50 6.95 0.59
#